data_AF-A0A366ZBW4-F1
#
_entry.id   AF-A0A366ZBW4-F1
#
_cell.length_a   1.000
_cell.length_b   1.000
_cell.length_c   1.000
_cell.angle_alpha   90.00
_cell.angle_beta   90.00
_cell.angle_gamma   90.00
#
_symmetry.space_group_name_H-M   'P 1'
#
loop_
_entity.id
_entity.type
_entity.pdbx_description
1 polymer ?
#
loop_
_entity_poly.entity_id
_entity_poly.type
_entity_poly.pdbx_seq_one_letter_code
_entity_poly.pdbx_strand_id
1 'polypeptide(L)' 'MHPIPHQKENPLKRFACGDIIPGCASSFTAADDEGILVQTRRHAVEAHGAAEPGTDSDVLVRPAIRPA' A
#
# COMPACT_ATOMS: atom_id res chain seq x y z
N MET A 1 -6.63 35.70 11.13
CA MET A 1 -6.57 34.53 10.24
C MET A 1 -5.15 34.01 10.32
N HIS A 2 -4.94 32.85 10.94
CA HIS A 2 -3.62 32.23 10.97
C HIS A 2 -3.56 31.29 9.76
N PRO A 3 -2.50 31.33 8.93
CA PRO A 3 -2.32 30.30 7.92
C PRO A 3 -2.14 28.96 8.63
N ILE A 4 -3.05 28.03 8.37
CA ILE A 4 -2.89 26.60 8.65
C ILE A 4 -1.52 26.20 8.08
N PRO A 5 -0.61 25.61 8.87
CA PRO A 5 0.65 25.14 8.33
C PRO A 5 0.32 24.17 7.20
N HIS A 6 0.83 24.46 6.00
CA HIS A 6 0.78 23.53 4.88
C HIS A 6 1.29 22.20 5.38
N GLN A 7 0.37 21.26 5.58
CA GLN A 7 0.65 19.85 5.67
C GLN A 7 1.61 19.59 4.51
N LYS A 8 2.86 19.23 4.82
CA LYS A 8 3.76 18.74 3.79
C LYS A 8 2.99 17.58 3.17
N GLU A 9 2.53 17.75 1.95
CA GLU A 9 2.00 16.70 1.12
C GLU A 9 3.00 15.56 1.20
N ASN A 10 2.69 14.56 2.03
CA ASN A 10 3.53 13.38 2.14
C ASN A 10 3.59 12.82 0.72
N PRO A 11 4.78 12.65 0.13
CA PRO A 11 4.87 12.21 -1.26
C PRO A 11 4.04 10.94 -1.38
N LEU A 12 3.12 10.93 -2.35
CA LEU A 12 2.24 9.80 -2.62
C LEU A 12 3.06 8.52 -2.59
N LYS A 13 2.54 7.50 -1.92
CA LYS A 13 3.13 6.18 -1.84
C LYS A 13 2.58 5.33 -2.97
N ARG A 14 3.42 4.42 -3.45
CA ARG A 14 3.09 3.44 -4.48
C ARG A 14 3.61 2.07 -4.06
N PHE A 15 2.85 1.04 -4.40
CA PHE A 15 3.25 -0.35 -4.23
C PHE A 15 2.79 -1.17 -5.43
N ALA A 16 3.62 -2.12 -5.86
CA ALA A 16 3.27 -3.08 -6.91
C ALA A 16 3.20 -4.48 -6.29
N CYS A 17 2.05 -5.14 -6.39
CA CYS A 17 1.87 -6.48 -5.85
C CYS A 17 2.84 -7.48 -6.48
N GLY A 18 3.22 -7.26 -7.75
CA GLY A 18 4.24 -8.01 -8.46
C GLY A 18 5.64 -8.02 -7.83
N ASP A 19 5.94 -7.09 -6.91
CA ASP A 19 7.21 -7.08 -6.16
C ASP A 19 7.27 -8.23 -5.13
N ILE A 20 6.10 -8.76 -4.72
CA ILE A 20 5.97 -9.85 -3.72
C ILE A 20 5.37 -11.10 -4.36
N ILE A 21 4.34 -10.94 -5.20
CA ILE A 21 3.62 -12.04 -5.85
C ILE A 21 3.99 -12.08 -7.34
N PRO A 22 4.90 -12.96 -7.76
CA PRO A 22 5.28 -13.06 -9.17
C PRO A 22 4.06 -13.41 -10.02
N GLY A 23 3.86 -12.65 -11.10
CA GLY A 23 2.70 -12.81 -12.00
C GLY A 23 1.50 -11.91 -11.68
N CYS A 24 1.52 -11.17 -10.57
CA CYS A 24 0.49 -10.16 -10.29
C CYS A 24 0.88 -8.78 -10.87
N ALA A 25 0.00 -8.20 -11.70
CA ALA A 25 0.22 -6.90 -12.33
C ALA A 25 -0.44 -5.72 -11.59
N SER A 26 -1.06 -5.97 -10.44
CA SER A 26 -1.75 -4.94 -9.65
C SER A 26 -0.77 -3.95 -9.02
N SER A 27 -1.12 -2.66 -9.08
CA SER A 27 -0.39 -1.60 -8.39
C SER A 27 -1.34 -0.67 -7.66
N PHE A 28 -0.91 -0.17 -6.50
CA PHE A 28 -1.70 0.67 -5.61
C PHE A 28 -0.97 1.98 -5.34
N THR A 29 -1.73 3.04 -5.12
CA THR A 29 -1.22 4.35 -4.71
C THR A 29 -2.04 4.91 -3.56
N ALA A 30 -1.41 5.57 -2.60
CA ALA A 30 -2.08 6.20 -1.46
C ALA A 30 -1.27 7.38 -0.92
N ALA A 31 -1.84 8.15 0.02
CA ALA A 31 -1.12 9.25 0.68
C ALA A 31 -0.03 8.75 1.65
N ASP A 32 -0.16 7.51 2.12
CA ASP A 32 0.65 6.92 3.17
C ASP A 32 0.66 5.39 3.06
N ASP A 33 1.55 4.77 3.83
CA ASP A 33 1.73 3.33 3.84
C ASP A 33 0.47 2.59 4.31
N GLU A 34 -0.33 3.16 5.22
CA GLU A 34 -1.58 2.53 5.70
C GLU A 34 -2.60 2.40 4.56
N GLY A 35 -2.78 3.46 3.76
CA GLY A 35 -3.65 3.42 2.59
C GLY A 35 -3.20 2.40 1.53
N ILE A 36 -1.91 2.13 1.41
CA ILE A 36 -1.39 1.03 0.58
C ILE A 36 -1.74 -0.34 1.18
N LEU A 37 -1.55 -0.51 2.49
CA LEU A 37 -1.83 -1.77 3.19
C LEU A 37 -3.30 -2.15 3.10
N VAL A 38 -4.22 -1.20 3.30
CA VAL A 38 -5.67 -1.45 3.18
C VAL A 38 -6.03 -1.94 1.78
N GLN A 39 -5.52 -1.29 0.73
CA GLN A 39 -5.78 -1.70 -0.65
C GLN A 39 -5.16 -3.06 -0.97
N THR A 40 -3.93 -3.30 -0.51
CA THR A 40 -3.20 -4.55 -0.75
C THR A 40 -3.86 -5.74 -0.06
N ARG A 41 -4.31 -5.56 1.20
CA ARG A 41 -5.02 -6.60 1.95
C ARG A 41 -6.31 -7.01 1.23
N ARG A 42 -7.11 -6.03 0.78
CA ARG A 42 -8.32 -6.31 0.00
C ARG A 42 -8.00 -7.11 -1.26
N HIS A 43 -6.99 -6.67 -2.00
CA HIS A 43 -6.55 -7.38 -3.20
C HIS A 43 -6.07 -8.81 -2.93
N ALA A 44 -5.33 -9.03 -1.85
CA ALA A 44 -4.84 -10.36 -1.50
C ALA A 44 -6.00 -11.33 -1.19
N VAL A 45 -7.08 -10.87 -0.55
CA VAL A 45 -8.29 -11.67 -0.32
C VAL A 45 -8.99 -11.95 -1.66
N GLU A 46 -9.25 -10.90 -2.44
CA GLU A 46 -10.08 -10.99 -3.65
C GLU A 46 -9.41 -11.71 -4.82
N ALA A 47 -8.11 -11.51 -5.03
CA ALA A 47 -7.37 -12.05 -6.17
C ALA A 47 -6.53 -13.29 -5.84
N HIS A 48 -6.13 -13.47 -4.59
CA HIS A 48 -5.25 -14.57 -4.17
C HIS A 48 -5.88 -15.50 -3.14
N GLY A 49 -7.10 -15.21 -2.65
CA GLY A 49 -7.78 -16.04 -1.66
C GLY A 49 -7.06 -16.07 -0.31
N ALA A 50 -6.27 -15.04 0.01
CA ALA A 50 -5.61 -14.95 1.30
C ALA A 50 -6.68 -14.88 2.40
N ALA A 51 -6.65 -15.84 3.33
CA ALA A 51 -7.72 -16.01 4.32
C ALA A 51 -7.90 -14.75 5.17
N GLU A 52 -6.79 -14.15 5.64
CA GLU A 52 -6.74 -12.81 6.24
C GLU A 52 -5.29 -12.29 6.14
N PRO A 53 -4.95 -11.43 5.15
CA PRO A 53 -3.56 -11.03 4.91
C PRO A 53 -2.90 -10.36 6.12
N GLY A 54 -3.70 -9.73 7.00
CA GLY A 54 -3.31 -9.35 8.36
C GLY A 54 -1.92 -8.72 8.50
N THR A 55 -1.29 -8.91 9.66
CA THR A 55 0.07 -8.40 9.96
C THR A 55 1.18 -9.12 9.19
N ASP A 56 0.95 -10.36 8.78
CA ASP A 56 1.93 -11.18 8.05
C ASP A 56 2.23 -10.60 6.66
N SER A 57 1.20 -10.24 5.91
CA SER A 57 1.36 -9.58 4.61
C SER A 57 1.92 -8.16 4.76
N ASP A 58 1.55 -7.44 5.83
CA ASP A 58 2.03 -6.07 6.04
C ASP A 58 3.55 -6.00 6.16
N VAL A 59 4.17 -6.97 6.83
CA VAL A 59 5.63 -7.03 6.99
C VAL A 59 6.33 -7.16 5.65
N LEU A 60 5.72 -7.85 4.68
CA LEU A 60 6.25 -7.99 3.33
C LEU A 60 5.95 -6.76 2.47
N VAL A 61 4.79 -6.14 2.62
CA VAL A 61 4.34 -5.01 1.81
C VAL A 61 5.09 -3.73 2.16
N ARG A 62 5.23 -3.40 3.45
CA ARG A 62 5.86 -2.15 3.92
C ARG A 62 7.26 -1.87 3.34
N PRO A 63 8.22 -2.83 3.31
CA PRO A 63 9.52 -2.57 2.70
C PRO A 63 9.48 -2.41 1.18
N ALA A 64 8.42 -2.88 0.51
CA ALA A 64 8.22 -2.75 -0.93
C ALA A 64 7.49 -1.44 -1.33
N ILE A 65 6.99 -0.65 -0.38
CA ILE A 65 6.35 0.64 -0.64
C ILE A 65 7.41 1.67 -1.03
N ARG A 66 7.17 2.35 -2.16
CA ARG A 66 8.05 3.38 -2.72
C ARG A 66 7.31 4.72 -2.82
N PRO A 67 8.01 5.85 -2.89
CA PRO A 67 7.39 7.08 -3.39
C PRO A 67 6.87 6.85 -4.82
N ALA A 68 5.70 7.42 -5.14
CA ALA A 68 4.96 7.23 -6.37
C ALA A 68 5.60 7.93 -7.58
#